data_AF-A0AAU2PD32-F1
#
_entry.id   AF-A0AAU2PD32-F1
#
_cell.length_a   1.000
_cell.length_b   1.000
_cell.length_c   1.000
_cell.angle_alpha   90.00
_cell.angle_beta   90.00
_cell.angle_gamma   90.00
#
_symmetry.space_group_name_H-M   'P 1'
#
loop_
_entity.id
_entity.type
_entity.pdbx_description
1 polymer ?
#
loop_
_entity_poly.entity_id
_entity_poly.type
_entity_poly.pdbx_seq_one_letter_code
_entity_poly.pdbx_strand_id
1 'polypeptide(L)'
;MPTQDQRPRIPETSDNQRKARLAWNKGETGAGKPAVISPIVERCTVDGCGTTADQPKPRPSMQLVPALGQEPGRWYCPGRCTAIGQALTDLRTGGHR
;
A
#
# COMPACT_ATOMS: atom_id res chain seq x y z
N MET A 1 -16.24 0.59 -1.31
CA MET A 1 -15.94 1.13 0.03
C MET A 1 -16.19 2.63 -0.01
N PRO A 2 -16.82 3.24 1.01
CA PRO A 2 -17.06 4.69 1.01
C PRO A 2 -15.72 5.44 1.02
N THR A 3 -15.58 6.43 0.15
CA THR A 3 -14.45 7.38 0.16
C THR A 3 -14.49 8.22 1.44
N GLN A 4 -13.36 8.80 1.85
CA GLN A 4 -13.24 9.54 3.10
C GLN A 4 -14.25 10.70 3.21
N ASP A 5 -14.60 11.31 2.07
CA ASP A 5 -15.61 12.38 1.98
C ASP A 5 -17.05 11.90 2.19
N GLN A 6 -17.32 10.61 2.04
CA GLN A 6 -18.63 9.99 2.22
C GLN A 6 -18.87 9.50 3.66
N ARG A 7 -17.88 9.61 4.55
CA ARG A 7 -18.07 9.25 5.97
C ARG A 7 -18.93 10.31 6.67
N PRO A 8 -19.97 9.92 7.41
CA PRO A 8 -20.75 10.85 8.21
C PRO A 8 -19.84 11.63 9.15
N ARG A 9 -19.80 12.96 9.01
CA ARG A 9 -19.13 13.82 9.98
C ARG A 9 -20.02 13.93 11.21
N ILE A 10 -19.60 13.32 12.31
CA ILE A 10 -20.25 13.55 13.59
C ILE A 10 -19.86 14.96 14.04
N PRO A 11 -20.80 15.90 14.22
CA PRO A 11 -20.48 17.23 14.71
C PRO A 11 -19.89 17.15 16.12
N GLU A 12 -18.86 17.95 16.40
CA GLU A 12 -18.29 18.09 17.74
C GLU A 12 -19.22 18.93 18.62
N THR A 13 -20.21 18.28 19.22
CA THR A 13 -21.27 18.97 19.97
C THR A 13 -20.88 19.23 21.43
N SER A 14 -19.93 18.50 22.00
CA SER A 14 -19.56 18.59 23.42
C SER A 14 -18.25 19.34 23.69
N ASP A 15 -18.15 19.97 24.86
CA ASP A 15 -16.91 20.62 25.33
C ASP A 15 -15.75 19.65 25.50
N ASN A 16 -16.02 18.39 25.87
CA ASN A 16 -15.00 17.38 26.03
C ASN A 16 -14.35 17.00 24.69
N GLN A 17 -15.14 16.93 23.61
CA GLN A 17 -14.60 16.72 22.26
C GLN A 17 -13.71 17.90 21.83
N ARG A 18 -14.14 19.14 22.12
CA ARG A 18 -13.33 20.34 21.83
C ARG A 18 -12.00 20.35 22.60
N LYS A 19 -12.02 20.00 23.88
CA LYS A 19 -10.81 19.90 24.73
C LYS A 19 -9.89 18.77 24.26
N ALA A 20 -10.43 17.60 23.94
CA ALA A 20 -9.65 16.48 23.42
C ALA A 20 -8.99 16.81 22.08
N ARG A 21 -9.74 17.44 21.16
CA ARG A 21 -9.19 17.95 19.90
C ARG A 21 -8.06 18.93 20.16
N LEU A 22 -8.28 19.94 21.00
CA LEU A 22 -7.29 20.96 21.32
C LEU A 22 -6.03 20.36 21.96
N ALA A 23 -6.18 19.37 22.84
CA ALA A 23 -5.04 18.65 23.45
C ALA A 23 -4.25 17.86 22.39
N TRP A 24 -4.93 17.31 21.39
CA TRP A 24 -4.33 16.49 20.35
C TRP A 24 -3.66 17.31 19.23
N ASN A 25 -4.34 18.30 18.66
CA ASN A 25 -3.83 19.12 17.55
C ASN A 25 -3.26 20.48 17.97
N LYS A 26 -3.29 20.83 19.27
CA LYS A 26 -2.83 22.14 19.78
C LYS A 26 -3.50 23.34 19.12
N GLY A 27 -4.73 23.18 18.62
CA GLY A 27 -5.47 24.23 17.92
C GLY A 27 -5.16 24.33 16.42
N GLU A 28 -4.33 23.43 15.87
CA GLU A 28 -4.11 23.38 14.42
C GLU A 28 -5.39 22.96 13.68
N THR A 29 -5.86 23.84 12.81
CA THR A 29 -7.03 23.60 11.94
C THR A 29 -6.65 23.93 10.51
N GLY A 30 -7.14 23.16 9.54
CA GLY A 30 -6.82 23.37 8.13
C GLY A 30 -7.03 22.13 7.27
N ALA A 31 -6.84 22.28 5.96
CA ALA A 31 -6.77 21.16 5.05
C ALA A 31 -5.57 20.27 5.45
N GLY A 32 -5.80 18.97 5.62
CA GLY A 32 -4.73 18.02 5.88
C GLY A 32 -3.65 18.10 4.79
N LYS A 33 -2.43 17.69 5.13
CA LYS A 33 -1.33 17.62 4.15
C LYS A 33 -1.83 16.87 2.90
N PRO A 34 -1.69 17.44 1.69
CA PRO A 34 -2.10 16.75 0.47
C PRO A 34 -1.43 15.39 0.43
N ALA A 35 -2.20 14.36 0.07
CA ALA A 35 -1.68 13.00 -0.02
C ALA A 35 -0.53 12.99 -1.04
N VAL A 36 0.71 12.90 -0.54
CA VAL A 36 1.85 12.69 -1.40
C VAL A 36 1.85 11.21 -1.76
N ILE A 37 1.38 10.88 -2.96
CA ILE A 37 1.53 9.53 -3.51
C ILE A 37 2.97 9.42 -4.02
N SER A 38 3.93 9.39 -3.10
CA SER A 38 5.29 8.97 -3.43
C SER A 38 5.30 7.45 -3.50
N PRO A 39 5.83 6.85 -4.57
CA PRO A 39 6.02 5.41 -4.59
C PRO A 39 6.97 5.04 -3.45
N ILE A 40 6.52 4.14 -2.56
CA ILE A 40 7.30 3.63 -1.42
C ILE A 40 8.62 2.97 -1.89
N VAL A 41 8.62 2.50 -3.14
CA VAL A 41 9.78 1.91 -3.80
C VAL A 41 9.85 2.44 -5.23
N GLU A 42 11.04 2.88 -5.64
CA GLU A 42 11.33 3.15 -7.05
C GLU A 42 10.96 1.95 -7.93
N ARG A 43 10.24 2.22 -9.02
CA ARG A 43 9.77 1.16 -9.91
C ARG A 43 10.94 0.64 -10.73
N CYS A 44 11.15 -0.67 -10.71
CA CYS A 44 12.09 -1.31 -11.62
C CYS A 44 11.68 -1.05 -13.08
N THR A 45 12.62 -0.58 -13.90
CA THR A 45 12.40 -0.26 -15.33
C THR A 45 12.67 -1.44 -16.26
N VAL A 46 13.08 -2.60 -15.72
CA VAL A 46 13.34 -3.80 -16.52
C VAL A 46 12.04 -4.41 -17.03
N ASP A 47 11.94 -4.62 -18.35
CA ASP A 47 10.75 -5.22 -18.97
C ASP A 47 10.44 -6.59 -18.40
N GLY A 48 9.18 -6.78 -18.00
CA GLY A 48 8.69 -8.02 -17.38
C GLY A 48 8.78 -8.04 -15.84
N CYS A 49 9.40 -7.03 -15.21
CA CYS A 49 9.43 -6.97 -13.75
C CYS A 49 8.07 -6.52 -13.20
N GLY A 50 7.49 -7.32 -12.29
CA GLY A 50 6.17 -7.11 -11.68
C GLY A 50 4.99 -7.59 -12.52
N THR A 51 5.23 -8.19 -13.69
CA THR A 51 4.15 -8.73 -14.54
C THR A 51 3.58 -10.00 -13.92
N THR A 52 2.29 -10.24 -14.15
CA THR A 52 1.59 -11.43 -13.70
C THR A 52 2.14 -12.69 -14.39
N ALA A 53 2.00 -13.82 -13.69
CA ALA A 53 2.46 -15.14 -14.12
C ALA A 53 1.35 -15.96 -14.81
N ASP A 54 0.27 -15.28 -15.21
CA ASP A 54 -0.64 -15.72 -16.26
C ASP A 54 0.07 -15.78 -17.63
N GLN A 55 1.12 -14.97 -17.80
CA GLN A 55 1.98 -14.98 -18.97
C GLN A 55 3.24 -15.85 -18.75
N PRO A 56 3.79 -16.42 -19.83
CA PRO A 56 5.09 -17.08 -19.80
C PRO A 56 6.17 -16.21 -19.18
N LYS A 57 7.18 -16.86 -18.59
CA LYS A 57 8.32 -16.21 -17.97
C LYS A 57 8.96 -15.17 -18.93
N PRO A 58 8.95 -13.86 -18.62
CA PRO A 58 9.39 -12.84 -19.57
C PRO A 58 10.88 -12.90 -19.92
N ARG A 59 11.72 -13.28 -18.94
CA ARG A 59 13.17 -13.44 -19.12
C ARG A 59 13.70 -14.61 -18.30
N PRO A 60 14.72 -15.35 -18.77
CA PRO A 60 15.23 -16.55 -18.10
C PRO A 60 15.69 -16.33 -16.65
N SER A 61 16.21 -15.16 -16.32
CA SER A 61 16.73 -14.82 -14.98
C SER A 61 15.67 -14.37 -13.97
N MET A 62 14.43 -14.16 -14.41
CA MET A 62 13.37 -13.70 -13.51
C MET A 62 12.92 -14.79 -12.54
N GLN A 63 12.42 -14.38 -11.38
CA GLN A 63 11.94 -15.28 -10.34
C GLN A 63 10.45 -15.06 -10.12
N LEU A 64 9.71 -16.15 -9.97
CA LEU A 64 8.29 -16.11 -9.66
C LEU A 64 8.12 -15.88 -8.16
N VAL A 65 7.42 -14.81 -7.80
CA VAL A 65 6.86 -14.66 -6.45
C VAL A 65 5.41 -15.11 -6.51
N PRO A 66 5.03 -16.19 -5.80
CA PRO A 66 3.65 -16.62 -5.77
C PRO A 66 2.78 -15.55 -5.07
N ALA A 67 1.56 -15.39 -5.59
CA ALA A 67 0.51 -14.69 -4.86
C ALA A 67 -0.24 -15.69 -3.99
N LEU A 68 -0.93 -15.19 -2.96
CA LEU A 68 -1.75 -15.99 -2.08
C LEU A 68 -3.22 -15.69 -2.38
N GLY A 69 -4.05 -16.73 -2.48
CA GLY A 69 -5.44 -16.64 -2.90
C GLY A 69 -5.63 -16.85 -4.41
N GLN A 70 -6.56 -16.12 -5.02
CA GLN A 70 -6.94 -16.28 -6.44
C GLN A 70 -6.14 -15.40 -7.41
N GLU A 71 -5.29 -14.50 -6.91
CA GLU A 71 -4.44 -13.67 -7.77
C GLU A 71 -3.31 -14.52 -8.38
N PRO A 72 -2.92 -14.27 -9.64
CA PRO A 72 -1.74 -14.89 -10.21
C PRO A 72 -0.47 -14.38 -9.52
N GLY A 73 0.53 -15.25 -9.40
CA GLY A 73 1.88 -14.85 -9.00
C GLY A 73 2.48 -13.81 -9.95
N ARG A 74 3.64 -13.25 -9.61
CA ARG A 74 4.29 -12.21 -10.42
C ARG A 74 5.78 -12.50 -10.64
N TRP A 75 6.27 -12.19 -11.83
CA TRP A 75 7.68 -12.30 -12.19
C TRP A 75 8.46 -11.07 -11.73
N TYR A 76 9.63 -11.27 -11.14
CA TYR A 76 10.51 -10.19 -10.70
C TYR A 76 11.96 -10.41 -11.12
N CYS A 77 12.70 -9.32 -11.25
CA CYS A 77 14.15 -9.38 -11.36
C CYS A 77 14.76 -10.03 -10.11
N PRO A 78 15.85 -10.82 -10.26
CA PRO A 78 16.55 -11.38 -9.12
C PRO A 78 17.07 -10.28 -8.18
N GLY A 79 17.18 -10.60 -6.88
CA GLY A 79 17.66 -9.67 -5.86
C GLY A 79 16.55 -8.77 -5.32
N ARG A 80 16.77 -7.45 -5.36
CA ARG A 80 15.92 -6.46 -4.67
C ARG A 80 14.44 -6.55 -5.07
N CYS A 81 14.14 -6.76 -6.35
CA CYS A 81 12.76 -6.78 -6.83
C CYS A 81 11.98 -8.00 -6.32
N THR A 82 12.59 -9.19 -6.34
CA THR A 82 11.98 -10.38 -5.74
C THR A 82 11.76 -10.22 -4.24
N ALA A 83 12.72 -9.63 -3.51
CA ALA A 83 12.59 -9.40 -2.06
C ALA A 83 11.42 -8.45 -1.73
N ILE A 84 11.25 -7.38 -2.52
CA ILE A 84 10.10 -6.48 -2.39
C ILE A 84 8.80 -7.22 -2.71
N GLY A 85 8.77 -8.01 -3.79
CA GLY A 85 7.62 -8.81 -4.16
C GLY A 85 7.18 -9.75 -3.03
N GLN A 86 8.14 -10.44 -2.40
CA GLN A 86 7.90 -11.31 -1.25
C GLN A 86 7.36 -10.53 -0.04
N ALA A 87 7.99 -9.40 0.31
CA ALA A 87 7.54 -8.57 1.42
C ALA A 87 6.10 -8.06 1.21
N LEU A 88 5.73 -7.68 -0.03
CA LEU A 88 4.35 -7.29 -0.35
C LEU A 88 3.37 -8.45 -0.23
N THR A 89 3.78 -9.68 -0.55
CA THR A 89 2.97 -10.88 -0.31
C THR A 89 2.79 -11.12 1.19
N ASP A 90 3.87 -11.09 1.97
CA ASP A 90 3.85 -11.28 3.42
C ASP A 90 2.97 -10.22 4.13
N LEU A 91 3.04 -8.95 3.69
CA LEU A 91 2.20 -7.86 4.22
C LEU A 91 0.71 -8.07 3.93
N ARG A 92 0.36 -8.63 2.77
CA ARG A 92 -1.05 -8.91 2.44
C ARG A 92 -1.63 -10.04 3.28
N THR A 93 -0.81 -10.95 3.78
CA THR A 93 -1.25 -12.06 4.65
C THR A 93 -1.11 -11.78 6.13
N GLY A 94 -0.77 -10.54 6.51
CA GLY A 94 -0.58 -10.18 7.92
C GLY A 94 0.66 -10.82 8.55
N GLY A 95 1.65 -11.24 7.75
CA GLY A 95 2.92 -11.79 8.23
C GLY A 95 2.85 -13.25 8.68
N HIS A 96 1.73 -13.94 8.47
CA HIS A 96 1.62 -15.38 8.73
C HIS A 96 2.18 -16.16 7.52
N ARG A 97 3.32 -16.82 7.73
CA ARG A 97 3.86 -17.86 6.84
C ARG A 97 3.49 -19.23 7.36
#